data_AF-A0A5J4Q1S0-F1
#
_entry.id   AF-A0A5J4Q1S0-F1
#
_cell.length_a   1.000
_cell.length_b   1.000
_cell.length_c   1.000
_cell.angle_alpha   90.00
_cell.angle_beta   90.00
_cell.angle_gamma   90.00
#
_symmetry.space_group_name_H-M   'P 1'
#
loop_
_entity.id
_entity.type
_entity.pdbx_description
1 polymer ?
#
loop_
_entity_poly.entity_id
_entity_poly.type
_entity_poly.pdbx_seq_one_letter_code
_entity_poly.pdbx_strand_id
1 'polypeptide(L)' 'MALTTDEEAKVRAVLTAVDNGKKITDLPPATGGIESYKIEVVDITGESKQLNLFSAI' A
#
# COMPACT_ATOMS: atom_id res chain seq x y z
N MET A 1 7.66 30.79 -7.07
CA MET A 1 8.72 30.22 -6.21
C MET A 1 9.06 28.85 -6.76
N ALA A 2 10.34 28.53 -6.92
CA ALA A 2 10.76 27.18 -7.31
C ALA A 2 10.81 26.28 -6.07
N LEU A 3 10.49 25.00 -6.24
CA LEU A 3 10.61 24.01 -5.18
C LEU A 3 12.09 23.78 -4.86
N THR A 4 12.37 23.46 -3.61
CA THR A 4 13.68 22.94 -3.22
C THR A 4 13.87 21.52 -3.75
N THR A 5 15.11 21.08 -3.88
CA THR A 5 15.44 19.71 -4.34
C THR A 5 14.75 18.62 -3.51
N ASP A 6 14.63 18.84 -2.20
CA ASP A 6 13.97 17.89 -1.28
C ASP A 6 12.45 17.83 -1.50
N GLU A 7 11.82 18.97 -1.79
CA GLU A 7 10.40 19.03 -2.12
C GLU A 7 10.13 18.36 -3.47
N GLU A 8 10.98 18.56 -4.46
CA GLU A 8 10.88 17.87 -5.75
C GLU A 8 11.00 16.35 -5.61
N ALA A 9 11.92 15.87 -4.77
CA ALA A 9 12.07 14.44 -4.50
C ALA A 9 10.81 13.84 -3.87
N LYS A 10 10.21 14.54 -2.90
CA LYS A 10 8.95 14.11 -2.26
C LYS A 10 7.78 14.08 -3.25
N VAL A 11 7.64 15.12 -4.08
CA VAL A 11 6.59 15.18 -5.10
C VAL A 11 6.75 14.04 -6.11
N ARG A 12 7.98 13.75 -6.54
CA ARG A 12 8.26 12.64 -7.47
C ARG A 12 7.89 11.28 -6.86
N ALA A 13 8.16 11.08 -5.56
CA ALA A 13 7.79 9.85 -4.87
C ALA A 13 6.27 9.67 -4.80
N VAL A 14 5.53 10.74 -4.52
CA VAL A 14 4.05 10.72 -4.52
C VAL A 14 3.51 10.40 -5.91
N LEU A 15 3.99 11.09 -6.95
CA LEU A 15 3.56 10.82 -8.33
C LEU A 15 3.83 9.38 -8.74
N THR A 16 5.02 8.86 -8.44
CA THR A 16 5.37 7.47 -8.72
C THR A 16 4.46 6.48 -7.98
N ALA A 17 4.10 6.76 -6.73
CA ALA A 17 3.17 5.91 -5.97
C ALA A 17 1.76 5.93 -6.55
N VAL A 18 1.29 7.10 -7.02
CA VAL A 18 -0.01 7.26 -7.67
C VAL A 18 -0.04 6.52 -9.01
N ASP A 19 0.98 6.70 -9.86
CA ASP A 19 1.07 6.06 -11.18
C ASP A 19 1.21 4.52 -11.07
N ASN A 20 1.90 4.04 -10.05
CA ASN A 20 2.03 2.60 -9.78
C ASN A 20 0.83 2.01 -9.03
N GLY A 21 -0.06 2.85 -8.51
CA GLY A 21 -1.26 2.42 -7.79
C GLY A 21 -2.24 1.74 -8.74
N LYS A 22 -2.31 0.40 -8.69
CA LYS A 22 -3.33 -0.37 -9.42
C LYS A 22 -4.56 -0.58 -8.56
N LYS A 23 -5.75 -0.57 -9.18
CA LYS A 23 -6.95 -1.06 -8.51
C LYS A 23 -6.77 -2.55 -8.21
N ILE A 24 -7.37 -3.02 -7.12
CA ILE A 24 -7.31 -4.43 -6.74
C ILE A 24 -7.82 -5.37 -7.85
N THR A 25 -8.75 -4.88 -8.69
CA THR A 25 -9.29 -5.59 -9.85
C THR A 25 -8.30 -5.76 -11.00
N ASP A 26 -7.28 -4.91 -11.05
CA ASP A 26 -6.28 -4.87 -12.13
C ASP A 26 -4.96 -5.53 -11.70
N LEU A 27 -4.92 -6.04 -10.47
CA LEU A 27 -3.80 -6.82 -9.95
C LEU A 27 -3.90 -8.27 -10.46
N PRO A 28 -2.77 -8.89 -10.84
CA PRO A 28 -2.75 -10.30 -11.14
C PRO A 28 -3.16 -11.10 -9.90
N PRO A 29 -3.75 -12.30 -10.07
CA PRO A 29 -4.00 -13.20 -8.95
C PRO A 29 -2.73 -13.43 -8.16
N ALA A 30 -2.83 -13.34 -6.84
CA ALA A 30 -1.70 -13.65 -5.97
C ALA A 30 -1.34 -15.14 -6.11
N THR A 31 -0.07 -15.42 -6.41
CA THR A 31 0.44 -16.78 -6.62
C THR A 31 1.16 -17.34 -5.39
N GLY A 32 1.18 -16.59 -4.27
CA GLY A 32 1.76 -17.03 -3.00
C GLY A 32 0.81 -17.90 -2.20
N GLY A 33 1.34 -18.69 -1.27
CA GLY A 33 0.53 -19.42 -0.29
C GLY A 33 -0.09 -18.48 0.75
N ILE A 34 -1.06 -18.99 1.50
CA ILE A 34 -1.87 -18.26 2.51
C ILE A 34 -0.96 -17.51 3.51
N GLU A 35 0.24 -18.02 3.77
CA GLU A 35 1.26 -17.44 4.66
C GLU A 35 1.83 -16.11 4.17
N SER A 36 1.72 -15.86 2.87
CA SER A 36 2.19 -14.63 2.22
C SER A 36 1.12 -13.55 2.19
N TYR A 37 -0.13 -13.86 2.56
CA TYR A 37 -1.22 -12.90 2.58
C TYR A 37 -1.21 -12.12 3.89
N LYS A 38 -1.19 -10.80 3.75
CA LYS A 38 -1.40 -9.87 4.85
C LYS A 38 -2.76 -9.24 4.66
N ILE A 39 -3.58 -9.25 5.70
CA ILE A 39 -4.84 -8.52 5.71
C ILE A 39 -4.57 -7.17 6.37
N GLU A 40 -5.05 -6.11 5.74
CA GLU A 40 -5.08 -4.80 6.34
C GLU A 40 -6.40 -4.66 7.12
N VAL A 41 -6.30 -4.61 8.44
CA VAL A 41 -7.44 -4.35 9.32
C VAL A 41 -7.46 -2.85 9.58
N VAL A 42 -8.49 -2.19 9.09
CA VAL A 42 -8.73 -0.76 9.32
C VAL A 42 -9.65 -0.63 10.53
N ASP A 43 -9.14 -0.03 11.61
CA ASP A 43 -9.97 0.37 12.75
C ASP A 43 -10.86 1.56 12.37
N ILE A 44 -11.98 1.74 13.08
CA ILE A 44 -12.96 2.82 12.83
C ILE A 44 -12.32 4.22 12.99
N THR A 45 -11.18 4.27 13.67
CA THR A 45 -10.36 5.46 13.93
C THR A 45 -9.42 5.79 12.77
N GLY A 46 -9.31 4.92 11.76
CA GLY A 46 -8.43 5.07 10.60
C GLY A 46 -7.04 4.47 10.80
N GLU A 47 -6.74 3.85 11.95
CA GLU A 47 -5.49 3.12 12.14
C GLU A 47 -5.54 1.78 11.39
N SER A 48 -4.57 1.55 10.51
CA SER A 48 -4.40 0.28 9.79
C SER A 48 -3.33 -0.57 10.46
N LYS A 49 -3.64 -1.82 10.82
CA LYS A 49 -2.65 -2.81 11.25
C LYS A 49 -2.62 -4.00 10.31
N GLN A 50 -1.41 -4.52 10.06
CA GLN A 50 -1.22 -5.75 9.31
C GLN A 50 -1.44 -6.94 10.24
N LEU A 51 -2.39 -7.81 9.88
CA LEU A 51 -2.62 -9.07 10.57
C LEU A 51 -2.15 -10.23 9.68
N ASN A 52 -1.47 -11.20 10.28
CA ASN A 52 -1.21 -12.48 9.61
C ASN A 52 -2.53 -13.25 9.54
N LEU A 53 -2.94 -13.65 8.34
CA LEU A 53 -4.19 -14.36 8.08
C LEU A 53 -4.29 -15.66 8.91
N PHE A 54 -3.19 -16.34 9.20
CA PHE A 54 -3.17 -17.52 10.09
C PHE A 54 -3.49 -17.22 11.55
N SER A 55 -3.32 -15.98 12.00
CA SER A 55 -3.67 -15.58 13.36
C SER A 55 -5.13 -15.14 13.50
N ALA A 56 -5.88 -15.10 12.40
CA ALA A 56 -7.26 -14.61 12.34
C ALA A 56 -8.32 -15.73 12.22
N ILE A 57 -7.88 -16.97 11.99
CA ILE A 57 -8.69 -18.21 11.98
C ILE A 57 -8.63 -18.92 13.32
#